data_AF-A0AAP7LTE0-F1
#
_entry.id   AF-A0AAP7LTE0-F1
#
_cell.length_a   1.000
_cell.length_b   1.000
_cell.length_c   1.000
_cell.angle_alpha   90.00
_cell.angle_beta   90.00
_cell.angle_gamma   90.00
#
_symmetry.space_group_name_H-M   'P 1'
#
loop_
_entity.id
_entity.type
_entity.pdbx_description
1 polymer ?
#
loop_
_entity_poly.entity_id
_entity_poly.type
_entity_poly.pdbx_seq_one_letter_code
_entity_poly.pdbx_strand_id
1 'polypeptide(L)'
;METTLSILEKQIVYRLKGIHYYESIAIDENLAQILDSYDIPEEARLACLTIDTAMRHLDEVSTTLSSKKSILIGDLLSAHFYTLLAKLNAPTYQKEISAAIVEVNEMKSSIHHGALTKENISQYILKVENLFPRITIQHFAPDANLESLNDKLLANLAKKHPSYLSKFSKDELITFLGEIKTEIHSKKR
;
A
#
# COMPACT_ATOMS: atom_id res chain seq x y z
N MET A 1 0.72 12.32 21.46
CA MET A 1 1.14 11.03 20.88
C MET A 1 1.70 11.32 19.51
N GLU A 2 2.84 10.73 19.16
CA GLU A 2 3.29 10.74 17.76
C GLU A 2 2.40 9.78 16.95
N THR A 3 2.05 10.17 15.72
CA THR A 3 1.28 9.34 14.78
C THR A 3 2.22 8.46 13.97
N THR A 4 1.74 7.32 13.45
CA THR A 4 2.55 6.45 12.58
C THR A 4 3.13 7.23 11.40
N LEU A 5 2.36 8.18 10.85
CA LEU A 5 2.79 9.10 9.79
C LEU A 5 4.03 9.91 10.22
N SER A 6 3.94 10.64 11.34
CA SER A 6 5.04 11.52 11.79
C SER A 6 6.30 10.74 12.16
N ILE A 7 6.15 9.52 12.70
CA ILE A 7 7.29 8.65 13.02
C ILE A 7 7.96 8.18 11.73
N LEU A 8 7.17 7.75 10.73
CA LEU A 8 7.71 7.32 9.44
C LEU A 8 8.44 8.46 8.72
N GLU A 9 7.87 9.67 8.69
CA GLU A 9 8.53 10.84 8.09
C GLU A 9 9.90 11.10 8.71
N LYS A 10 10.00 11.07 10.05
CA LYS A 10 11.28 11.21 10.75
C LYS A 10 12.26 10.11 10.39
N GLN A 11 11.79 8.85 10.30
CA GLN A 11 12.63 7.73 9.90
C GLN A 11 13.14 7.87 8.46
N ILE A 12 12.29 8.29 7.53
CA ILE A 12 12.66 8.55 6.13
C ILE A 12 13.72 9.66 6.06
N VAL A 13 13.48 10.81 6.70
CA VAL A 13 14.44 11.93 6.73
C VAL A 13 15.79 11.49 7.30
N TYR A 14 15.77 10.69 8.37
CA TYR A 14 17.01 10.16 8.95
C TYR A 14 17.76 9.21 8.00
N ARG A 15 17.03 8.33 7.29
CA ARG A 15 17.61 7.38 6.33
C ARG A 15 18.15 8.09 5.07
N LEU A 16 17.54 9.19 4.68
CA LEU A 16 17.96 10.01 3.54
C LEU A 16 19.05 11.04 3.90
N LYS A 17 19.57 11.01 5.12
CA LYS A 17 20.62 11.93 5.56
C LYS A 17 21.84 11.81 4.64
N GLY A 18 22.24 12.94 4.05
CA GLY A 18 23.34 13.01 3.09
C GLY A 18 22.91 12.96 1.62
N ILE A 19 21.62 12.76 1.33
CA ILE A 19 21.06 12.89 -0.01
C ILE A 19 20.51 14.30 -0.16
N HIS A 20 21.17 15.12 -0.98
CA HIS A 20 20.83 16.53 -1.13
C HIS A 20 19.59 16.80 -2.00
N TYR A 21 19.26 15.87 -2.90
CA TYR A 21 18.14 16.00 -3.82
C TYR A 21 17.48 14.64 -4.02
N TYR A 22 16.22 14.52 -3.60
CA TYR A 22 15.33 13.40 -3.90
C TYR A 22 13.94 13.95 -4.21
N GLU A 23 13.18 13.21 -5.01
CA GLU A 23 11.81 13.56 -5.38
C GLU A 23 10.86 13.41 -4.19
N SER A 24 9.68 14.04 -4.27
CA SER A 24 8.69 13.96 -3.19
C SER A 24 8.26 12.51 -2.94
N ILE A 25 8.24 12.11 -1.67
CA ILE A 25 7.75 10.80 -1.24
C ILE A 25 6.33 11.00 -0.69
N ALA A 26 5.33 10.48 -1.40
CA ALA A 26 3.94 10.57 -0.98
C ALA A 26 3.59 9.41 -0.04
N ILE A 27 3.36 9.71 1.24
CA ILE A 27 2.91 8.74 2.24
C ILE A 27 1.37 8.74 2.27
N ASP A 28 0.73 7.58 2.37
CA ASP A 28 -0.72 7.48 2.50
C ASP A 28 -1.18 7.82 3.93
N GLU A 29 -1.57 9.07 4.14
CA GLU A 29 -2.11 9.57 5.41
C GLU A 29 -3.36 8.81 5.89
N ASN A 30 -4.23 8.37 4.96
CA ASN A 30 -5.43 7.63 5.32
C ASN A 30 -5.05 6.24 5.85
N LEU A 31 -4.12 5.56 5.17
CA LEU A 31 -3.60 4.29 5.67
C LEU A 31 -2.97 4.45 7.05
N ALA A 32 -2.17 5.52 7.26
CA ALA A 32 -1.58 5.80 8.56
C ALA A 32 -2.65 5.98 9.66
N GLN A 33 -3.71 6.75 9.39
CA GLN A 33 -4.82 6.95 10.32
C GLN A 33 -5.60 5.67 10.61
N ILE A 34 -5.82 4.84 9.59
CA ILE A 34 -6.45 3.52 9.75
C ILE A 34 -5.60 2.64 10.67
N LEU A 35 -4.30 2.54 10.42
CA LEU A 35 -3.38 1.74 11.23
C LEU A 35 -3.32 2.24 12.68
N ASP A 36 -3.32 3.56 12.89
CA ASP A 36 -3.35 4.18 14.22
C ASP A 36 -4.66 3.91 15.00
N SER A 37 -5.74 3.48 14.32
CA SER A 37 -7.01 3.15 14.97
C SER A 37 -7.10 1.72 15.52
N TYR A 38 -6.13 0.86 15.20
CA TYR A 38 -6.06 -0.52 15.68
C TYR A 38 -4.99 -0.67 16.77
N ASP A 39 -5.25 -1.56 17.72
CA ASP A 39 -4.27 -1.94 18.75
C ASP A 39 -3.28 -2.96 18.17
N ILE A 40 -2.29 -2.45 17.43
CA ILE A 40 -1.25 -3.25 16.77
C ILE A 40 0.15 -2.67 17.05
N PRO A 41 1.20 -3.51 17.05
CA PRO A 41 2.57 -3.06 17.34
C PRO A 41 3.01 -1.88 16.46
N GLU A 42 3.74 -0.92 17.03
CA GLU A 42 4.22 0.26 16.31
C GLU A 42 5.07 -0.13 15.10
N GLU A 43 5.99 -1.08 15.26
CA GLU A 43 6.83 -1.59 14.18
C GLU A 43 6.00 -2.23 13.07
N ALA A 44 4.88 -2.87 13.38
CA ALA A 44 3.98 -3.47 12.38
C ALA A 44 3.24 -2.38 11.59
N ARG A 45 2.76 -1.33 12.26
CA ARG A 45 2.15 -0.15 11.61
C ARG A 45 3.13 0.53 10.67
N LEU A 46 4.33 0.82 11.18
CA LEU A 46 5.40 1.43 10.42
C LEU A 46 5.82 0.56 9.24
N ALA A 47 5.96 -0.76 9.43
CA ALA A 47 6.34 -1.68 8.36
C ALA A 47 5.29 -1.67 7.24
N CYS A 48 4.00 -1.81 7.58
CA CYS A 48 2.91 -1.77 6.61
C CYS A 48 2.89 -0.46 5.82
N LEU A 49 3.01 0.70 6.50
CA LEU A 49 3.02 2.00 5.85
C LEU A 49 4.28 2.23 4.99
N THR A 50 5.43 1.73 5.45
CA THR A 50 6.72 1.85 4.75
C THR A 50 6.69 1.10 3.42
N ILE A 51 6.22 -0.16 3.41
CA ILE A 51 6.19 -0.96 2.19
C ILE A 51 5.16 -0.44 1.20
N ASP A 52 3.99 0.02 1.66
CA ASP A 52 3.00 0.69 0.81
C ASP A 52 3.59 1.94 0.15
N THR A 53 4.27 2.78 0.93
CA THR A 53 4.96 3.99 0.44
C THR A 53 6.04 3.64 -0.59
N ALA A 54 6.87 2.63 -0.31
CA ALA A 54 7.93 2.20 -1.22
C ALA A 54 7.37 1.72 -2.56
N MET A 55 6.33 0.88 -2.52
CA MET A 55 5.70 0.33 -3.71
C MET A 55 5.00 1.42 -4.54
N ARG A 56 4.30 2.37 -3.90
CA ARG A 56 3.69 3.50 -4.61
C ARG A 56 4.73 4.43 -5.24
N HIS A 57 5.83 4.68 -4.54
CA HIS A 57 6.93 5.49 -5.07
C HIS A 57 7.54 4.84 -6.33
N LEU A 58 7.78 3.53 -6.32
CA LEU A 58 8.30 2.81 -7.48
C LEU A 58 7.31 2.77 -8.67
N ASP A 59 6.01 2.75 -8.40
CA ASP A 59 4.98 2.86 -9.44
C ASP A 59 5.04 4.24 -10.12
N GLU A 60 5.15 5.32 -9.34
CA GLU A 60 5.29 6.69 -9.85
C GLU A 60 6.56 6.87 -10.68
N VAL A 61 7.65 6.24 -10.24
CA VAL A 61 8.93 6.30 -10.95
C VAL A 61 8.81 5.71 -12.35
N SER A 62 8.05 4.62 -12.48
CA SER A 62 7.82 3.91 -13.73
C SER A 62 6.95 4.70 -14.72
N THR A 63 6.06 5.57 -14.22
CA THR A 63 5.13 6.35 -15.06
C THR A 63 5.65 7.75 -15.42
N THR A 64 6.37 8.41 -14.52
CA THR A 64 6.73 9.83 -14.64
C THR A 64 8.07 10.09 -15.34
N LEU A 65 8.80 9.05 -15.80
CA LEU A 65 10.18 9.16 -16.29
C LEU A 65 11.11 9.86 -15.29
N SER A 66 10.80 9.76 -14.00
CA SER A 66 11.64 10.25 -12.91
C SER A 66 13.09 9.75 -13.02
N SER A 67 14.00 10.45 -12.33
CA SER A 67 15.41 10.08 -12.39
C SER A 67 15.62 8.65 -11.86
N LYS A 68 16.57 7.89 -12.44
CA LYS A 68 16.96 6.56 -11.92
C LYS A 68 17.36 6.57 -10.43
N LYS A 69 17.63 7.75 -9.85
CA LYS A 69 17.90 7.92 -8.42
C LYS A 69 16.66 7.67 -7.56
N SER A 70 15.45 7.90 -8.07
CA SER A 70 14.20 7.66 -7.34
C SER A 70 13.94 6.16 -7.12
N ILE A 71 14.43 5.29 -8.02
CA ILE A 71 14.46 3.84 -7.80
C ILE A 71 15.22 3.51 -6.50
N LEU A 72 16.39 4.13 -6.31
CA LEU A 72 17.22 3.91 -5.11
C LEU A 72 16.52 4.36 -3.83
N ILE A 73 15.65 5.38 -3.91
CA ILE A 73 14.84 5.83 -2.78
C ILE A 73 13.79 4.76 -2.45
N GLY A 74 13.08 4.24 -3.45
CA GLY A 74 12.13 3.13 -3.27
C GLY A 74 12.79 1.87 -2.68
N ASP A 75 13.98 1.52 -3.16
CA ASP A 75 14.76 0.39 -2.65
C ASP A 75 15.24 0.63 -1.21
N LEU A 76 15.65 1.85 -0.87
CA LEU A 76 16.02 2.22 0.49
C LEU A 76 14.84 2.11 1.45
N LEU A 77 13.65 2.55 1.04
CA LEU A 77 12.43 2.38 1.83
C LEU A 77 12.07 0.90 2.01
N SER A 78 12.22 0.10 0.94
CA SER A 78 12.02 -1.35 0.99
C SER A 78 13.03 -2.04 1.94
N ALA A 79 14.29 -1.59 1.95
CA ALA A 79 15.29 -2.06 2.90
C ALA A 79 14.94 -1.64 4.34
N HIS A 80 14.49 -0.41 4.55
CA HIS A 80 14.05 0.09 5.85
C HIS A 80 12.87 -0.73 6.40
N PHE A 81 11.92 -1.10 5.55
CA PHE A 81 10.85 -2.05 5.89
C PHE A 81 11.39 -3.35 6.49
N TYR A 82 12.40 -3.98 5.88
CA TYR A 82 13.00 -5.20 6.45
C TYR A 82 13.71 -4.95 7.80
N THR A 83 14.26 -3.75 8.03
CA THR A 83 14.79 -3.42 9.36
C THR A 83 13.69 -3.30 10.43
N LEU A 84 12.49 -2.86 10.05
CA LEU A 84 11.32 -2.83 10.95
C LEU A 84 10.83 -4.25 11.24
N LEU A 85 10.76 -5.12 10.24
CA LEU A 85 10.41 -6.52 10.44
C LEU A 85 11.41 -7.25 11.36
N ALA A 86 12.71 -6.97 11.20
CA ALA A 86 13.74 -7.54 12.05
C ALA A 86 13.58 -7.13 13.52
N LYS A 87 13.13 -5.89 13.79
CA LYS A 87 12.84 -5.41 15.15
C LYS A 87 11.57 -6.02 15.72
N LEU A 88 10.52 -6.13 14.88
CA LEU A 88 9.24 -6.73 15.26
C LEU A 88 9.39 -8.22 15.64
N ASN A 89 10.35 -8.92 15.03
CA ASN A 89 10.70 -10.31 15.32
C ASN A 89 9.48 -11.26 15.24
N ALA A 90 8.68 -11.11 14.19
CA ALA A 90 7.51 -11.94 13.91
C ALA A 90 7.70 -12.70 12.57
N PRO A 91 8.32 -13.90 12.58
CA PRO A 91 8.69 -14.62 11.35
C PRO A 91 7.48 -15.04 10.50
N THR A 92 6.35 -15.36 11.12
CA THR A 92 5.10 -15.72 10.44
C THR A 92 4.56 -14.52 9.67
N TYR A 93 4.44 -13.37 10.32
CA TYR A 93 4.07 -12.11 9.68
C TYR A 93 5.05 -11.74 8.57
N GLN A 94 6.37 -11.82 8.80
CA GLN A 94 7.39 -11.54 7.80
C GLN A 94 7.19 -12.40 6.53
N LYS A 95 6.89 -13.69 6.69
CA LYS A 95 6.62 -14.59 5.56
C LYS A 95 5.36 -14.17 4.80
N GLU A 96 4.27 -13.90 5.50
CA GLU A 96 2.98 -13.50 4.91
C GLU A 96 3.09 -12.17 4.15
N ILE A 97 3.68 -11.16 4.78
CA ILE A 97 3.82 -9.84 4.16
C ILE A 97 4.80 -9.86 2.98
N SER A 98 5.85 -10.69 3.03
CA SER A 98 6.79 -10.82 1.90
C SER A 98 6.14 -11.53 0.71
N ALA A 99 5.31 -12.55 0.95
CA ALA A 99 4.53 -13.20 -0.10
C ALA A 99 3.54 -12.21 -0.75
N ALA A 100 2.92 -11.36 0.07
CA ALA A 100 2.03 -10.32 -0.42
C ALA A 100 2.72 -9.28 -1.31
N ILE A 101 3.99 -8.93 -1.04
CA ILE A 101 4.74 -8.00 -1.90
C ILE A 101 4.88 -8.58 -3.32
N VAL A 102 5.18 -9.88 -3.41
CA VAL A 102 5.27 -10.57 -4.70
C VAL A 102 3.91 -10.58 -5.40
N GLU A 103 2.84 -10.97 -4.69
CA GLU A 103 1.47 -10.98 -5.25
C GLU A 103 1.07 -9.59 -5.76
N VAL A 104 1.32 -8.52 -5.00
CA VAL A 104 1.00 -7.14 -5.41
C VAL A 104 1.76 -6.72 -6.66
N ASN A 105 3.05 -7.04 -6.76
CA ASN A 105 3.84 -6.70 -7.95
C ASN A 105 3.40 -7.49 -9.19
N GLU A 106 3.06 -8.77 -9.04
CA GLU A 106 2.50 -9.59 -10.12
C GLU A 106 1.13 -9.06 -10.57
N MET A 107 0.27 -8.66 -9.62
CA MET A 107 -1.03 -8.06 -9.90
C MET A 107 -0.88 -6.73 -10.65
N LYS A 108 -0.02 -5.82 -10.17
CA LYS A 108 0.27 -4.54 -10.84
C LYS A 108 0.84 -4.74 -12.25
N SER A 109 1.76 -5.70 -12.42
CA SER A 109 2.31 -6.05 -13.73
C SER A 109 1.22 -6.58 -14.67
N SER A 110 0.32 -7.42 -14.18
CA SER A 110 -0.79 -7.97 -14.96
C SER A 110 -1.77 -6.89 -15.42
N ILE A 111 -2.07 -5.93 -14.54
CA ILE A 111 -2.85 -4.72 -14.86
C ILE A 111 -2.15 -3.91 -15.95
N HIS A 112 -0.85 -3.64 -15.78
CA HIS A 112 -0.07 -2.83 -16.72
C HIS A 112 -0.01 -3.49 -18.12
N HIS A 113 0.18 -4.81 -18.21
CA HIS A 113 0.28 -5.51 -19.50
C HIS A 113 -1.08 -5.83 -20.14
N GLY A 114 -2.20 -5.47 -19.49
CA GLY A 114 -3.54 -5.73 -20.03
C GLY A 114 -3.87 -7.21 -20.14
N ALA A 115 -3.24 -8.06 -19.31
CA ALA A 115 -3.42 -9.51 -19.33
C ALA A 115 -4.73 -9.97 -18.65
N LEU A 116 -5.53 -9.03 -18.13
CA LEU A 116 -6.72 -9.29 -17.33
C LEU A 116 -8.00 -8.91 -18.09
N THR A 117 -9.05 -9.72 -17.90
CA THR A 117 -10.42 -9.35 -18.28
C THR A 117 -10.95 -8.24 -17.37
N LYS A 118 -11.86 -7.38 -17.87
CA LYS A 118 -12.45 -6.26 -17.10
C LYS A 118 -13.05 -6.70 -15.77
N GLU A 119 -13.67 -7.88 -15.73
CA GLU A 119 -14.27 -8.48 -14.53
C GLU A 119 -13.24 -8.80 -13.42
N ASN A 120 -11.99 -9.09 -13.78
CA ASN A 120 -10.94 -9.41 -12.81
C ASN A 120 -10.17 -8.18 -12.32
N ILE A 121 -10.22 -7.06 -13.06
CA ILE A 121 -9.49 -5.84 -12.71
C ILE A 121 -9.98 -5.28 -11.37
N SER A 122 -11.30 -5.26 -11.14
CA SER A 122 -11.92 -4.80 -9.89
C SER A 122 -11.39 -5.56 -8.67
N GLN A 123 -11.28 -6.89 -8.75
CA GLN A 123 -10.74 -7.71 -7.66
C GLN A 123 -9.24 -7.50 -7.45
N TYR A 124 -8.48 -7.31 -8.52
CA TYR A 124 -7.05 -7.00 -8.44
C TYR A 124 -6.80 -5.63 -7.80
N ILE A 125 -7.59 -4.61 -8.15
CA ILE A 125 -7.52 -3.28 -7.52
C ILE A 125 -7.77 -3.38 -6.03
N LEU A 126 -8.86 -4.06 -5.63
CA LEU A 126 -9.18 -4.24 -4.21
C LEU A 126 -8.04 -4.93 -3.47
N LYS A 127 -7.50 -6.01 -4.04
CA LYS A 127 -6.37 -6.75 -3.45
C LYS A 127 -5.11 -5.89 -3.34
N VAL A 128 -4.72 -5.18 -4.39
CA VAL A 128 -3.51 -4.35 -4.39
C VAL A 128 -3.53 -3.34 -3.24
N GLU A 129 -4.69 -2.77 -2.96
CA GLU A 129 -4.85 -1.69 -1.97
C GLU A 129 -5.07 -2.20 -0.55
N ASN A 130 -5.69 -3.38 -0.40
CA ASN A 130 -6.00 -3.93 0.91
C ASN A 130 -5.06 -5.02 1.39
N LEU A 131 -4.17 -5.59 0.56
CA LEU A 131 -3.43 -6.79 0.96
C LEU A 131 -2.47 -6.54 2.12
N PHE A 132 -1.66 -5.48 2.08
CA PHE A 132 -0.73 -5.17 3.18
C PHE A 132 -1.48 -4.79 4.48
N PRO A 133 -2.48 -3.87 4.45
CA PRO A 133 -3.23 -3.53 5.66
C PRO A 133 -4.01 -4.73 6.20
N ARG A 134 -4.62 -5.53 5.32
CA ARG A 134 -5.39 -6.72 5.70
C ARG A 134 -4.51 -7.74 6.42
N ILE A 135 -3.37 -8.10 5.87
CA ILE A 135 -2.46 -9.07 6.51
C ILE A 135 -1.98 -8.52 7.86
N THR A 136 -1.58 -7.26 7.90
CA THR A 136 -1.08 -6.62 9.14
C THR A 136 -2.14 -6.59 10.23
N ILE A 137 -3.35 -6.14 9.90
CA ILE A 137 -4.44 -6.05 10.87
C ILE A 137 -4.92 -7.44 11.27
N GLN A 138 -5.11 -8.38 10.35
CA GLN A 138 -5.55 -9.74 10.70
C GLN A 138 -4.55 -10.49 11.58
N HIS A 139 -3.25 -10.23 11.40
CA HIS A 139 -2.21 -10.90 12.17
C HIS A 139 -2.17 -10.43 13.63
N PHE A 140 -2.34 -9.13 13.87
CA PHE A 140 -2.18 -8.53 15.20
C PHE A 140 -3.51 -8.15 15.88
N ALA A 141 -4.59 -8.00 15.11
CA ALA A 141 -5.95 -7.67 15.56
C ALA A 141 -6.98 -8.55 14.81
N PRO A 142 -7.06 -9.85 15.12
CA PRO A 142 -7.85 -10.83 14.36
C PRO A 142 -9.36 -10.54 14.34
N ASP A 143 -9.88 -9.84 15.36
CA ASP A 143 -11.30 -9.47 15.48
C ASP A 143 -11.69 -8.22 14.66
N ALA A 144 -10.76 -7.66 13.88
CA ALA A 144 -10.99 -6.45 13.11
C ALA A 144 -12.02 -6.66 11.97
N ASN A 145 -12.93 -5.69 11.82
CA ASN A 145 -13.91 -5.70 10.74
C ASN A 145 -13.26 -5.29 9.39
N LEU A 146 -13.01 -6.29 8.55
CA LEU A 146 -12.42 -6.14 7.21
C LEU A 146 -13.30 -5.37 6.22
N GLU A 147 -14.62 -5.40 6.35
CA GLU A 147 -15.52 -4.64 5.47
C GLU A 147 -15.31 -3.14 5.72
N SER A 148 -15.28 -2.74 6.99
CA SER A 148 -15.04 -1.34 7.38
C SER A 148 -13.65 -0.84 6.95
N LEU A 149 -12.66 -1.74 6.91
CA LEU A 149 -11.32 -1.46 6.43
C LEU A 149 -11.34 -1.19 4.91
N ASN A 150 -11.96 -2.08 4.14
CA ASN A 150 -12.04 -1.95 2.69
C ASN A 150 -12.76 -0.66 2.28
N ASP A 151 -13.87 -0.32 2.94
CA ASP A 151 -14.62 0.91 2.65
C ASP A 151 -13.76 2.17 2.86
N LYS A 152 -13.00 2.21 3.96
CA LYS A 152 -12.10 3.33 4.27
C LYS A 152 -10.94 3.45 3.28
N LEU A 153 -10.37 2.32 2.84
CA LEU A 153 -9.29 2.30 1.83
C LEU A 153 -9.80 2.76 0.45
N LEU A 154 -10.94 2.22 0.00
CA LEU A 154 -11.54 2.54 -1.30
C LEU A 154 -11.99 4.00 -1.41
N ALA A 155 -12.44 4.61 -0.31
CA ALA A 155 -12.81 6.02 -0.28
C ALA A 155 -11.64 6.96 -0.63
N ASN A 156 -10.40 6.53 -0.39
CA ASN A 156 -9.19 7.31 -0.71
C ASN A 156 -8.74 7.15 -2.16
N LEU A 157 -8.94 5.95 -2.71
CA LEU A 157 -8.64 5.61 -4.10
C LEU A 157 -9.45 6.46 -5.09
N ALA A 158 -10.69 6.81 -4.74
CA ALA A 158 -11.50 7.75 -5.52
C ALA A 158 -10.91 9.18 -5.55
N LYS A 159 -10.10 9.56 -4.56
CA LYS A 159 -9.50 10.90 -4.44
C LYS A 159 -8.10 10.97 -5.04
N LYS A 160 -7.30 9.91 -4.90
CA LYS A 160 -5.93 9.80 -5.41
C LYS A 160 -5.88 8.72 -6.50
N HIS A 161 -5.62 9.13 -7.74
CA HIS A 161 -5.51 8.24 -8.90
C HIS A 161 -4.13 7.55 -8.89
N PRO A 162 -4.03 6.25 -8.54
CA PRO A 162 -2.73 5.59 -8.41
C PRO A 162 -2.02 5.45 -9.76
N SER A 163 -0.69 5.53 -9.74
CA SER A 163 0.14 5.45 -10.97
C SER A 163 0.01 4.12 -11.71
N TYR A 164 -0.16 3.00 -10.98
CA TYR A 164 -0.37 1.69 -11.59
C TYR A 164 -1.68 1.58 -12.38
N LEU A 165 -2.63 2.51 -12.17
CA LEU A 165 -3.90 2.62 -12.91
C LEU A 165 -3.87 3.71 -14.00
N SER A 166 -2.70 4.27 -14.32
CA SER A 166 -2.53 5.35 -15.31
C SER A 166 -3.11 5.07 -16.70
N LYS A 167 -3.33 3.80 -17.07
CA LYS A 167 -3.93 3.40 -18.34
C LYS A 167 -5.46 3.52 -18.38
N PHE A 168 -6.12 3.61 -17.23
CA PHE A 168 -7.57 3.73 -17.15
C PHE A 168 -7.99 5.18 -17.01
N SER A 169 -9.12 5.51 -17.64
CA SER A 169 -9.75 6.81 -17.45
C SER A 169 -10.40 6.92 -16.06
N LYS A 170 -10.62 8.16 -15.59
CA LYS A 170 -11.32 8.41 -14.33
C LYS A 170 -12.73 7.79 -14.31
N ASP A 171 -13.41 7.76 -15.44
CA ASP A 171 -14.76 7.21 -15.56
C ASP A 171 -14.77 5.67 -15.47
N GLU A 172 -13.76 5.01 -16.06
CA GLU A 172 -13.57 3.57 -15.89
C GLU A 172 -13.24 3.20 -14.45
N LEU A 173 -12.41 4.00 -13.76
CA LEU A 173 -12.12 3.78 -12.35
C LEU A 173 -13.34 3.97 -11.46
N ILE A 174 -14.18 4.97 -11.72
CA ILE A 174 -15.43 5.15 -10.97
C ILE A 174 -16.33 3.92 -11.16
N THR A 175 -16.37 3.36 -12.38
CA THR A 175 -17.13 2.16 -12.70
C THR A 175 -16.60 0.94 -11.91
N PHE A 176 -15.29 0.70 -11.94
CA PHE A 176 -14.65 -0.38 -11.17
C PHE A 176 -14.84 -0.20 -9.65
N LEU A 177 -14.70 1.02 -9.13
CA LEU A 177 -14.94 1.31 -7.72
C LEU A 177 -16.40 1.09 -7.32
N GLY A 178 -17.34 1.36 -8.23
CA GLY A 178 -18.75 1.04 -8.08
C GLY A 178 -18.97 -0.47 -7.95
N GLU A 179 -18.41 -1.25 -8.89
CA GLU A 179 -18.47 -2.71 -8.90
C GLU A 179 -17.91 -3.31 -7.60
N ILE A 180 -16.73 -2.86 -7.17
CA ILE A 180 -16.07 -3.31 -5.92
C ILE A 180 -16.97 -3.07 -4.71
N LYS A 181 -17.59 -1.89 -4.58
CA LYS A 181 -18.52 -1.60 -3.47
C LYS A 181 -19.71 -2.54 -3.47
N THR A 182 -20.30 -2.79 -4.65
CA THR A 182 -21.37 -3.79 -4.77
C THR A 182 -20.89 -5.20 -4.44
N GLU A 183 -19.68 -5.62 -4.80
CA GLU A 183 -19.15 -6.94 -4.45
C GLU A 183 -18.93 -7.11 -2.94
N ILE A 184 -18.36 -6.09 -2.28
CA ILE A 184 -18.15 -6.09 -0.82
C ILE A 184 -19.48 -6.24 -0.10
N HIS A 185 -20.53 -5.51 -0.53
CA HIS A 185 -21.83 -5.53 0.13
C HIS A 185 -22.81 -6.62 -0.37
N SER A 186 -22.60 -7.22 -1.55
CA SER A 186 -23.50 -8.25 -2.12
C SER A 186 -23.20 -9.68 -1.70
N LYS A 187 -22.03 -9.96 -1.09
CA LYS A 187 -21.76 -11.27 -0.45
C LYS A 187 -22.69 -11.61 0.72
N LYS A 188 -23.61 -10.72 1.08
CA LYS A 188 -24.84 -11.04 1.83
C LYS A 188 -25.94 -11.53 0.87
N ARG A 189 -25.93 -12.81 0.53
CA ARG A 189 -27.15 -13.57 0.22
C ARG A 189 -26.91 -15.05 0.39
#